data_AF-A0A328NNY5-F1
#
_entry.id   AF-A0A328NNY5-F1
#
_cell.length_a   1.000
_cell.length_b   1.000
_cell.length_c   1.000
_cell.angle_alpha   90.00
_cell.angle_beta   90.00
_cell.angle_gamma   90.00
#
_symmetry.space_group_name_H-M   'P 1'
#
loop_
_entity.id
_entity.type
_entity.pdbx_description
1 polymer ?
#
loop_
_entity_poly.entity_id
_entity_poly.type
_entity_poly.pdbx_seq_one_letter_code
_entity_poly.pdbx_strand_id
1 'polypeptide(L)' 'MSDAYVVGDPDGLSPLLVELRDAVARELHAQLAMRGERIELADLPEVSYQVTIQVERALRAWRPTR' A
#
# COMPACT_ATOMS: atom_id res chain seq x y z
N MET A 1 -17.11 -7.03 19.14
CA MET A 1 -16.62 -6.56 17.83
C MET A 1 -16.43 -5.05 17.93
N SER A 2 -15.26 -4.62 18.44
CA SER A 2 -15.04 -3.22 18.84
C SER A 2 -14.86 -2.31 17.62
N ASP A 3 -15.89 -1.52 17.35
CA ASP A 3 -15.89 -0.11 16.95
C ASP A 3 -14.63 0.46 16.25
N ALA A 4 -14.37 0.03 15.01
CA ALA A 4 -13.31 0.61 14.18
C ALA A 4 -13.77 1.85 13.38
N TYR A 5 -15.01 2.30 13.53
CA TYR A 5 -15.49 3.57 12.96
C TYR A 5 -15.34 4.68 13.99
N VAL A 6 -14.10 4.96 14.38
CA VAL A 6 -13.83 6.20 15.13
C VAL A 6 -14.02 7.37 14.17
N VAL A 7 -15.19 7.99 14.27
CA VAL A 7 -15.53 9.28 13.67
C VAL A 7 -14.47 10.31 14.10
N GLY A 8 -13.60 10.68 13.16
CA GLY A 8 -12.54 11.68 13.38
C GLY A 8 -11.31 11.53 12.49
N ASP A 9 -11.05 10.35 11.93
CA ASP A 9 -9.95 10.11 10.98
C ASP A 9 -10.51 10.03 9.55
N PRO A 10 -10.09 10.90 8.59
CA PRO A 10 -10.68 10.97 7.26
C PRO A 10 -10.68 9.64 6.47
N ASP A 11 -9.81 8.68 6.83
CA ASP A 11 -9.71 7.40 6.13
C ASP A 11 -10.33 6.21 6.87
N GLY A 12 -10.56 6.32 8.19
CA GLY A 12 -11.05 5.20 9.03
C GLY A 12 -10.18 3.94 9.01
N LEU A 13 -8.94 4.05 8.54
CA LEU A 13 -8.02 2.94 8.37
C LEU A 13 -7.28 2.62 9.66
N SER A 14 -7.08 1.34 9.94
CA SER A 14 -6.18 0.95 11.03
C SER A 14 -4.73 1.36 10.71
N PRO A 15 -3.86 1.54 11.71
CA PRO A 15 -2.46 1.91 11.47
C PRO A 15 -1.73 0.98 10.49
N LEU A 16 -2.03 -0.32 10.52
CA LEU A 16 -1.48 -1.27 9.55
C LEU A 16 -1.96 -0.98 8.12
N LEU A 17 -3.24 -0.65 7.94
CA LEU A 17 -3.78 -0.33 6.63
C LEU A 17 -3.21 0.97 6.06
N VAL A 18 -2.90 1.95 6.92
CA VAL A 18 -2.17 3.16 6.53
C VAL A 18 -0.78 2.80 5.99
N GLU A 19 -0.01 2.00 6.72
CA GLU A 19 1.33 1.57 6.25
C GLU A 19 1.29 0.79 4.93
N LEU A 20 0.32 -0.11 4.79
CA LEU A 20 0.14 -0.87 3.55
C LEU A 20 -0.25 0.03 2.38
N ARG A 21 -1.19 0.96 2.58
CA ARG A 21 -1.58 1.95 1.57
C ARG A 21 -0.37 2.75 1.11
N ASP A 22 0.43 3.24 2.06
CA ASP A 22 1.58 4.07 1.75
C ASP A 22 2.68 3.28 1.03
N ALA A 23 2.88 2.00 1.38
CA ALA A 23 3.79 1.11 0.66
C ALA A 23 3.33 0.87 -0.79
N VAL A 24 2.04 0.60 -0.99
CA VAL A 24 1.45 0.41 -2.33
C VAL A 24 1.56 1.69 -3.15
N ALA A 25 1.20 2.84 -2.58
CA ALA A 25 1.25 4.13 -3.26
C ALA A 25 2.67 4.50 -3.70
N ARG A 26 3.68 4.29 -2.84
CA ARG A 26 5.10 4.50 -3.20
C ARG A 26 5.54 3.61 -4.36
N GLU A 27 5.16 2.34 -4.35
CA GLU A 27 5.50 1.43 -5.45
C GLU A 27 4.82 1.84 -6.75
N LEU A 28 3.52 2.14 -6.72
CA LEU A 28 2.79 2.58 -7.92
C LEU A 28 3.36 3.88 -8.48
N HIS A 29 3.77 4.82 -7.62
CA HIS A 29 4.44 6.04 -8.05
C HIS A 29 5.78 5.75 -8.75
N ALA A 30 6.58 4.83 -8.20
CA ALA A 30 7.84 4.41 -8.84
C ALA A 30 7.59 3.72 -10.19
N GLN A 31 6.59 2.83 -10.27
CA GLN A 31 6.21 2.16 -11.51
C GLN A 31 5.75 3.15 -12.59
N LEU A 32 4.95 4.15 -12.23
CA LEU A 32 4.54 5.22 -13.13
C LEU A 32 5.75 6.01 -13.63
N ALA A 33 6.67 6.41 -12.75
CA ALA A 33 7.87 7.15 -13.13
C ALA A 33 8.76 6.35 -14.09
N MET A 34 8.94 5.05 -13.86
CA MET A 34 9.74 4.17 -14.73
C MET A 34 9.11 3.93 -16.10
N ARG A 35 7.78 4.06 -16.22
CA ARG A 35 7.01 3.71 -17.41
C ARG A 35 6.46 4.92 -18.17
N GLY A 36 6.94 6.12 -17.87
CA GLY A 36 6.52 7.35 -18.56
C GLY A 36 5.10 7.78 -18.18
N GLU A 37 4.79 7.75 -16.89
CA GLU A 37 3.52 8.20 -16.28
C GLU A 37 2.29 7.37 -16.69
N ARG A 38 2.50 6.15 -17.19
CA ARG A 38 1.41 5.25 -17.59
C ARG A 38 1.73 3.79 -17.25
N ILE A 39 0.71 3.07 -16.79
CA ILE A 39 0.73 1.63 -16.59
C ILE A 39 -0.29 1.03 -17.55
N GLU A 40 0.17 0.20 -18.48
CA GLU A 40 -0.68 -0.50 -19.43
C GLU A 40 -1.16 -1.83 -18.85
N LEU A 41 -2.19 -2.42 -19.48
CA LEU A 41 -2.69 -3.74 -19.10
C LEU A 41 -1.58 -4.81 -19.13
N ALA A 42 -0.65 -4.70 -20.08
CA ALA A 42 0.48 -5.63 -20.22
C ALA A 42 1.48 -5.55 -19.05
N ASP A 43 1.50 -4.44 -18.30
CA ASP A 43 2.42 -4.22 -17.19
C ASP A 43 1.89 -4.80 -15.87
N LEU A 44 0.58 -5.10 -15.80
CA LEU A 44 -0.08 -5.53 -14.56
C LEU A 44 0.59 -6.74 -13.89
N PRO A 45 1.05 -7.79 -14.61
CA PRO A 45 1.72 -8.92 -13.96
C PRO A 45 2.95 -8.50 -13.15
N GLU A 46 3.81 -7.65 -13.73
CA GLU A 46 5.05 -7.21 -13.08
C GLU A 46 4.77 -6.18 -11.97
N VAL A 47 3.90 -5.21 -12.22
CA VAL A 47 3.50 -4.21 -11.21
C VAL A 47 2.87 -4.91 -10.00
N SER A 48 1.99 -5.88 -10.23
CA SER A 48 1.36 -6.64 -9.14
C SER A 48 2.37 -7.43 -8.33
N TYR A 49 3.39 -8.00 -8.99
CA TYR A 49 4.47 -8.71 -8.31
C TYR A 49 5.29 -7.76 -7.42
N GLN A 50 5.69 -6.59 -7.93
CA GLN A 50 6.46 -5.62 -7.14
C GLN A 50 5.65 -5.06 -5.97
N VAL A 51 4.37 -4.75 -6.18
CA VAL A 51 3.46 -4.36 -5.09
C VAL A 51 3.40 -5.43 -4.01
N THR A 52 3.30 -6.71 -4.41
CA THR A 52 3.28 -7.84 -3.46
C THR A 52 4.56 -7.89 -2.61
N ILE A 53 5.73 -7.67 -3.21
CA ILE A 53 7.01 -7.60 -2.48
C ILE A 53 7.00 -6.46 -1.45
N GLN A 54 6.53 -5.26 -1.83
CA GLN A 54 6.51 -4.15 -0.88
C GLN A 54 5.50 -4.37 0.25
N VAL A 55 4.34 -4.97 -0.04
CA VAL A 55 3.37 -5.38 0.97
C VAL A 55 4.00 -6.38 1.94
N GLU A 56 4.70 -7.41 1.44
CA GLU A 56 5.39 -8.38 2.30
C GLU A 56 6.43 -7.69 3.20
N ARG A 57 7.21 -6.76 2.65
CA ARG A 57 8.20 -5.98 3.41
C ARG A 57 7.54 -5.13 4.50
N ALA A 58 6.45 -4.44 4.17
CA ALA A 58 5.69 -3.64 5.12
C ALA A 58 5.14 -4.51 6.25
N LEU A 59 4.57 -5.68 5.94
CA LEU A 59 4.09 -6.64 6.94
C LEU A 59 5.22 -7.16 7.85
N ARG A 60 6.41 -7.44 7.29
CA ARG A 60 7.58 -7.90 8.07
C ARG A 60 8.13 -6.81 8.97
N ALA A 61 8.13 -5.56 8.49
CA ALA A 61 8.59 -4.39 9.23
C ALA A 61 7.57 -3.92 10.28
N TRP A 62 6.29 -4.24 10.11
CA TRP A 62 5.24 -3.83 11.02
C TRP A 62 5.50 -4.31 12.45
N ARG A 63 5.42 -3.37 13.37
CA ARG A 63 5.48 -3.59 14.81
C ARG A 63 4.29 -2.84 15.39
N PRO A 64 3.25 -3.53 15.88
CA PRO A 64 2.17 -2.85 16.54
C PRO A 64 2.75 -2.08 17.74
N THR A 65 2.61 -0.77 17.72
CA THR A 65 2.91 0.06 18.88
C THR A 65 1.91 -0.35 19.96
N ARG A 66 2.42 -0.86 21.10
CA ARG A 66 1.58 -1.26 22.23
C ARG A 66 0.92 -0.05 22.87
#